data_AF-A0A444D3E9-F1
#
_entry.id   AF-A0A444D3E9-F1
#
_cell.length_a   1.000
_cell.length_b   1.000
_cell.length_c   1.000
_cell.angle_alpha   90.00
_cell.angle_beta   90.00
_cell.angle_gamma   90.00
#
_symmetry.space_group_name_H-M   'P 1'
#
loop_
_entity.id
_entity.type
_entity.pdbx_description
1 polymer ?
#
loop_
_entity_poly.entity_id
_entity_poly.type
_entity_poly.pdbx_seq_one_letter_code
_entity_poly.pdbx_strand_id
1 'polypeptide(L)'
;MVPILQKWSTEPNITRAIADMYDLVPGEDRVFANAILLRLADAFRCGDNYTRRCIVKVFLFELTRISKEGKRYNGILAKRRVPNYIELLKRVKVVYDTGDTEAKALALRLFGCWADLAKDSAHIRYIILLSLQSSSISEVKLAFLTFFF
;
A
#
# COMPACT_ATOMS: atom_id res chain seq x y z
N MET A 1 -9.28 8.89 15.71
CA MET A 1 -10.24 8.30 14.75
C MET A 1 -9.53 7.21 13.96
N VAL A 2 -10.08 6.00 13.92
CA VAL A 2 -9.52 4.88 13.15
C VAL A 2 -9.91 5.03 11.67
N PRO A 3 -8.98 4.93 10.70
CA PRO A 3 -9.32 4.99 9.29
C PRO A 3 -10.33 3.89 8.90
N ILE A 4 -11.30 4.21 8.04
CA ILE A 4 -12.27 3.22 7.52
C ILE A 4 -11.56 2.01 6.88
N LEU A 5 -10.42 2.25 6.24
CA LEU A 5 -9.57 1.21 5.67
C LEU A 5 -9.17 0.12 6.69
N GLN A 6 -8.91 0.49 7.94
CA GLN A 6 -8.57 -0.50 8.98
C GLN A 6 -9.77 -1.39 9.31
N LYS A 7 -10.98 -0.83 9.37
CA LYS A 7 -12.21 -1.61 9.60
C LYS A 7 -12.43 -2.63 8.49
N TRP A 8 -12.35 -2.20 7.23
CA TRP A 8 -12.46 -3.12 6.08
C TRP A 8 -11.39 -4.18 6.05
N SER A 9 -10.20 -3.83 6.51
CA SER A 9 -9.12 -4.79 6.60
C SER A 9 -9.34 -5.85 7.70
N THR A 10 -10.21 -5.60 8.68
CA THR A 10 -10.64 -6.62 9.66
C THR A 10 -11.82 -7.47 9.20
N GLU A 11 -12.47 -7.10 8.10
CA GLU A 11 -13.61 -7.87 7.58
C GLU A 11 -13.12 -9.24 7.08
N PRO A 12 -13.82 -10.32 7.47
CA PRO A 12 -13.47 -11.67 7.03
C PRO A 12 -13.62 -11.77 5.52
N ASN A 13 -12.83 -12.66 4.90
CA ASN A 13 -13.07 -13.01 3.50
C ASN A 13 -14.45 -13.65 3.38
N ILE A 14 -15.22 -13.21 2.40
CA ILE A 14 -16.54 -13.80 2.13
C ILE A 14 -16.31 -15.22 1.62
N THR A 15 -16.75 -16.22 2.41
CA THR A 15 -16.69 -17.63 1.99
C THR A 15 -17.77 -17.89 0.95
N ARG A 16 -17.59 -18.94 0.15
CA ARG A 16 -18.60 -19.33 -0.85
C ARG A 16 -19.96 -19.60 -0.21
N ALA A 17 -19.99 -20.27 0.95
CA ALA A 17 -21.22 -20.51 1.70
C ALA A 17 -21.92 -19.22 2.16
N ILE A 18 -21.18 -18.19 2.59
CA ILE A 18 -21.76 -16.89 2.96
C ILE A 18 -22.25 -16.17 1.70
N ALA A 19 -21.47 -16.20 0.61
CA ALA A 19 -21.87 -15.61 -0.65
C ALA A 19 -23.18 -16.23 -1.17
N ASP A 20 -23.28 -17.55 -1.18
CA ASP A 20 -24.48 -18.28 -1.61
C ASP A 20 -25.68 -17.99 -0.69
N MET A 21 -25.47 -17.85 0.63
CA MET A 21 -26.54 -17.57 1.61
C MET A 21 -27.12 -16.16 1.46
N TYR A 22 -26.32 -15.19 1.02
CA TYR A 22 -26.72 -13.78 0.88
C TYR A 22 -26.83 -13.33 -0.59
N ASP A 23 -26.78 -14.27 -1.54
CA ASP A 23 -26.78 -14.01 -2.99
C ASP A 23 -25.72 -12.98 -3.44
N LEU A 24 -24.55 -13.01 -2.78
CA LEU A 24 -23.42 -12.14 -3.08
C LEU A 24 -22.59 -12.74 -4.22
N VAL A 25 -22.05 -11.87 -5.09
CA VAL A 25 -21.18 -12.33 -6.16
C VAL A 25 -19.84 -12.80 -5.58
N PRO A 26 -19.42 -14.07 -5.78
CA PRO A 26 -18.16 -14.56 -5.24
C PRO A 26 -16.96 -13.73 -5.71
N GLY A 27 -16.18 -13.20 -4.77
CA GLY A 27 -14.99 -12.38 -5.06
C GLY A 27 -15.24 -10.89 -5.26
N GLU A 28 -16.49 -10.43 -5.12
CA GLU A 28 -16.85 -9.00 -5.13
C GLU A 28 -16.08 -8.19 -4.07
N ASP A 29 -15.88 -8.78 -2.88
CA ASP A 29 -15.07 -8.22 -1.80
C ASP A 29 -13.63 -7.89 -2.23
N ARG A 30 -13.03 -8.75 -3.07
CA ARG A 30 -11.68 -8.54 -3.62
C ARG A 30 -11.67 -7.45 -4.68
N VAL A 31 -12.68 -7.42 -5.54
CA VAL A 31 -12.84 -6.38 -6.58
C VAL A 31 -13.01 -5.01 -5.91
N PHE A 32 -13.83 -4.94 -4.86
CA PHE A 32 -14.06 -3.72 -4.10
C PHE A 32 -12.80 -3.22 -3.39
N ALA A 33 -12.10 -4.09 -2.66
CA ALA A 33 -10.82 -3.77 -2.03
C ALA A 33 -9.79 -3.25 -3.03
N ASN A 34 -9.64 -3.95 -4.16
CA ASN A 34 -8.74 -3.54 -5.23
C ASN A 34 -9.13 -2.17 -5.82
N ALA A 35 -10.42 -1.91 -6.05
CA ALA A 35 -10.91 -0.63 -6.55
C ALA A 35 -10.60 0.53 -5.60
N ILE A 36 -10.75 0.33 -4.28
CA ILE A 36 -10.38 1.33 -3.26
C ILE A 36 -8.89 1.63 -3.33
N LEU A 37 -8.04 0.60 -3.35
CA LEU A 37 -6.59 0.77 -3.41
C LEU A 37 -6.17 1.50 -4.69
N LEU A 38 -6.77 1.17 -5.83
CA LEU A 38 -6.50 1.84 -7.11
C LEU A 38 -6.92 3.31 -7.06
N ARG A 39 -8.08 3.63 -6.47
CA ARG A 39 -8.52 5.02 -6.28
C ARG A 39 -7.59 5.80 -5.35
N LEU A 40 -7.11 5.19 -4.27
CA LEU A 40 -6.11 5.81 -3.40
C LEU A 40 -4.77 6.03 -4.12
N ALA A 41 -4.34 5.08 -4.95
CA ALA A 41 -3.13 5.23 -5.76
C ALA A 41 -3.28 6.33 -6.83
N ASP A 42 -4.46 6.46 -7.45
CA ASP A 42 -4.77 7.55 -8.38
C ASP A 42 -4.80 8.91 -7.67
N ALA A 43 -5.42 8.99 -6.49
CA ALA A 43 -5.42 10.19 -5.66
C ALA A 43 -4.00 10.56 -5.19
N PHE A 44 -3.15 9.58 -4.87
CA PHE A 44 -1.75 9.80 -4.54
C PHE A 44 -0.97 10.35 -5.74
N ARG A 45 -1.26 9.84 -6.94
CA ARG A 45 -0.65 10.29 -8.20
C ARG A 45 -1.01 11.75 -8.50
N CYS A 46 -2.30 12.06 -8.53
CA CYS A 46 -2.81 13.35 -9.02
C CYS A 46 -2.92 14.44 -7.94
N GLY A 47 -2.93 14.08 -6.66
CA GLY A 47 -3.11 15.01 -5.55
C GLY A 47 -1.88 15.86 -5.25
N ASP A 48 -2.00 16.75 -4.26
CA ASP A 48 -0.90 17.54 -3.71
C ASP A 48 -0.17 16.77 -2.59
N ASN A 49 0.90 17.35 -2.04
CA ASN A 49 1.66 16.71 -0.95
C ASN A 49 0.83 16.55 0.33
N TYR A 50 -0.19 17.39 0.55
CA TYR A 50 -1.14 17.18 1.65
C TYR A 50 -1.94 15.89 1.48
N THR A 51 -2.53 15.68 0.30
CA THR A 51 -3.26 14.47 -0.07
C THR A 51 -2.38 13.24 0.06
N ARG A 52 -1.15 13.31 -0.47
CA ARG A 52 -0.16 12.22 -0.36
C ARG A 52 0.17 11.88 1.09
N ARG A 53 0.38 12.88 1.95
CA ARG A 53 0.59 12.69 3.40
C ARG A 53 -0.57 11.99 4.07
N CYS A 54 -1.81 12.38 3.76
CA CYS A 54 -3.01 11.76 4.29
C CYS A 54 -3.10 10.28 3.90
N ILE A 55 -2.84 9.95 2.63
CA ILE A 55 -2.84 8.57 2.13
C ILE A 55 -1.75 7.74 2.81
N VAL A 56 -0.51 8.25 2.89
CA VAL A 56 0.58 7.58 3.60
C VAL A 56 0.24 7.33 5.07
N LYS A 57 -0.41 8.29 5.75
CA LYS A 57 -0.87 8.11 7.13
C LYS A 57 -1.80 6.92 7.28
N VAL A 58 -2.77 6.77 6.37
CA VAL A 58 -3.71 5.63 6.39
C VAL A 58 -2.95 4.30 6.29
N PHE A 59 -1.96 4.20 5.40
CA PHE A 59 -1.19 2.97 5.24
C PHE A 59 -0.16 2.73 6.33
N LEU A 60 0.37 3.77 6.99
CA LEU A 60 1.19 3.62 8.19
C LEU A 60 0.38 3.02 9.34
N PHE A 61 -0.88 3.44 9.51
CA PHE A 61 -1.78 2.81 10.47
C PHE A 61 -1.97 1.32 10.15
N GLU A 62 -2.15 0.96 8.88
CA GLU A 62 -2.28 -0.44 8.48
C GLU A 62 -1.00 -1.24 8.69
N LEU A 63 0.17 -0.64 8.45
CA LEU A 63 1.47 -1.25 8.73
C LEU A 63 1.62 -1.64 10.19
N THR A 64 1.17 -0.82 11.14
CA THR A 64 1.19 -1.19 12.58
C THR A 64 0.43 -2.48 12.87
N ARG A 65 -0.57 -2.81 12.05
CA ARG A 65 -1.35 -4.04 12.18
C ARG A 65 -0.64 -5.23 11.53
N ILE A 66 -0.05 -5.03 10.35
CA ILE A 66 0.83 -6.02 9.71
C ILE A 66 1.95 -6.43 10.68
N SER A 67 2.59 -5.47 11.36
CA SER A 67 3.64 -5.74 12.35
C SER A 67 3.14 -6.55 13.56
N LYS A 68 1.90 -6.33 14.00
CA LYS A 68 1.29 -7.07 15.13
C LYS A 68 0.84 -8.48 14.75
N GLU A 69 0.27 -8.63 13.55
CA GLU A 69 -0.32 -9.91 13.09
C GLU A 69 0.71 -10.80 12.38
N GLY A 70 1.76 -10.21 11.80
CA GLY A 70 2.83 -10.90 11.07
C GLY A 70 2.27 -11.84 10.00
N LYS A 71 2.68 -13.11 10.03
CA LYS A 71 2.23 -14.14 9.08
C LYS A 71 0.71 -14.42 9.12
N ARG A 72 0.01 -14.01 10.19
CA ARG A 72 -1.45 -14.19 10.32
C ARG A 72 -2.24 -13.08 9.62
N TYR A 73 -1.55 -12.04 9.13
CA TYR A 73 -2.21 -10.92 8.46
C TYR A 73 -3.02 -11.38 7.24
N ASN A 74 -4.31 -11.02 7.23
CA ASN A 74 -5.27 -11.29 6.15
C ASN A 74 -6.02 -10.00 5.74
N GLY A 75 -5.40 -8.85 6.00
CA GLY A 75 -6.02 -7.56 5.75
C GLY A 75 -6.07 -7.18 4.27
N ILE A 76 -6.49 -5.94 4.02
CA ILE A 76 -6.71 -5.39 2.67
C ILE A 76 -5.45 -5.39 1.79
N LEU A 77 -4.25 -5.37 2.38
CA LEU A 77 -2.98 -5.45 1.66
C LEU A 77 -2.45 -6.87 1.48
N ALA A 78 -3.14 -7.90 1.99
CA ALA A 78 -2.74 -9.27 1.76
C ALA A 78 -2.76 -9.55 0.27
N LYS A 79 -1.65 -10.01 -0.31
CA LYS A 79 -1.47 -10.16 -1.76
C LYS A 79 -2.62 -10.88 -2.47
N ARG A 80 -3.24 -11.89 -1.84
CA ARG A 80 -4.42 -12.62 -2.35
C ARG A 80 -5.68 -11.75 -2.56
N ARG A 81 -5.78 -10.60 -1.88
CA ARG A 81 -6.88 -9.63 -1.97
C ARG A 81 -6.58 -8.47 -2.93
N VAL A 82 -5.34 -8.38 -3.45
CA VAL A 82 -4.88 -7.30 -4.33
C VAL A 82 -4.36 -7.87 -5.65
N PRO A 83 -5.26 -8.32 -6.55
CA PRO A 83 -4.86 -8.95 -7.80
C PRO A 83 -4.07 -8.00 -8.72
N ASN A 84 -4.36 -6.69 -8.71
CA ASN A 84 -3.72 -5.71 -9.58
C ASN A 84 -2.68 -4.85 -8.84
N TYR A 85 -1.84 -5.47 -8.02
CA TYR A 85 -0.82 -4.76 -7.25
C TYR A 85 0.25 -4.09 -8.13
N ILE A 86 0.52 -4.62 -9.33
CA ILE A 86 1.47 -4.03 -10.28
C ILE A 86 1.03 -2.62 -10.68
N GLU A 87 -0.26 -2.41 -10.94
CA GLU A 87 -0.77 -1.11 -11.33
C GLU A 87 -0.77 -0.11 -10.16
N LEU A 88 -0.93 -0.57 -8.91
CA LEU A 88 -0.72 0.27 -7.73
C LEU A 88 0.72 0.80 -7.69
N LEU A 89 1.70 -0.11 -7.85
CA LEU A 89 3.11 0.24 -7.82
C LEU A 89 3.47 1.22 -8.95
N LYS A 90 2.94 1.03 -10.17
CA LYS A 90 3.16 1.95 -11.29
C LYS A 90 2.67 3.37 -10.99
N ARG A 91 1.48 3.54 -10.43
CA ARG A 91 0.92 4.86 -10.09
C ARG A 91 1.77 5.61 -9.06
N VAL A 92 2.24 4.89 -8.03
CA VAL A 92 3.12 5.48 -7.01
C VAL A 92 4.50 5.79 -7.59
N LYS A 93 5.01 4.94 -8.49
CA LYS A 93 6.30 5.15 -9.17
C LYS A 93 6.31 6.45 -9.98
N VAL A 94 5.23 6.79 -10.69
CA VAL A 94 5.14 8.06 -11.42
C VAL A 94 5.44 9.24 -10.49
N VAL A 95 4.90 9.24 -9.27
CA VAL A 95 5.16 10.28 -8.26
C VAL A 95 6.62 10.29 -7.83
N TYR A 96 7.25 9.12 -7.69
CA TYR A 96 8.67 9.04 -7.38
C TYR A 96 9.55 9.58 -8.53
N ASP A 97 9.21 9.28 -9.78
CA ASP A 97 10.01 9.70 -10.92
C ASP A 97 9.92 11.21 -11.17
N THR A 98 8.72 11.79 -11.05
CA THR A 98 8.43 13.18 -11.46
C THR A 98 8.23 14.16 -10.32
N GLY A 99 8.13 13.68 -9.07
CA GLY A 99 7.79 14.49 -7.91
C GLY A 99 8.96 15.32 -7.37
N ASP A 100 8.62 16.30 -6.52
CA ASP A 100 9.60 16.99 -5.69
C ASP A 100 10.17 16.07 -4.59
N THR A 101 11.14 16.56 -3.83
CA THR A 101 11.80 15.79 -2.76
C THR A 101 10.80 15.22 -1.73
N GLU A 102 9.74 15.95 -1.41
CA GLU A 102 8.74 15.49 -0.46
C GLU A 102 7.86 14.38 -1.08
N ALA A 103 7.40 14.56 -2.30
CA ALA A 103 6.62 13.58 -3.04
C ALA A 103 7.38 12.27 -3.22
N LYS A 104 8.68 12.33 -3.53
CA LYS A 104 9.58 11.17 -3.59
C LYS A 104 9.66 10.44 -2.25
N ALA A 105 9.89 11.19 -1.16
CA ALA A 105 9.93 10.63 0.17
C ALA A 105 8.60 9.95 0.58
N LEU A 106 7.46 10.54 0.21
CA LEU A 106 6.14 9.96 0.46
C LEU A 106 5.90 8.70 -0.38
N ALA A 107 6.37 8.66 -1.63
CA ALA A 107 6.29 7.48 -2.48
C ALA A 107 7.11 6.32 -1.90
N LEU A 108 8.33 6.58 -1.42
CA LEU A 108 9.16 5.59 -0.72
C LEU A 108 8.47 5.04 0.54
N ARG A 109 7.87 5.90 1.37
CA ARG A 109 7.10 5.47 2.55
C ARG A 109 5.93 4.56 2.17
N LEU A 110 5.25 4.89 1.06
CA LEU A 110 4.12 4.11 0.60
C LEU A 110 4.56 2.74 0.07
N PHE A 111 5.67 2.66 -0.67
CA PHE A 111 6.27 1.39 -1.05
C PHE A 111 6.61 0.53 0.16
N GLY A 112 7.11 1.14 1.24
CA GLY A 112 7.39 0.39 2.47
C GLY A 112 6.14 -0.12 3.19
N CYS A 113 5.05 0.65 3.21
CA CYS A 113 3.77 0.14 3.70
C CYS A 113 3.24 -1.04 2.87
N TRP A 114 3.66 -1.14 1.62
CA TRP A 114 3.27 -2.18 0.66
C TRP A 114 4.40 -3.19 0.40
N ALA A 115 5.32 -3.39 1.34
CA ALA A 115 6.51 -4.25 1.14
C ALA A 115 6.18 -5.64 0.58
N ASP A 116 5.12 -6.30 1.07
CA ASP A 116 4.70 -7.62 0.60
C ASP A 116 4.24 -7.62 -0.88
N LEU A 117 3.69 -6.50 -1.35
CA LEU A 117 3.30 -6.28 -2.76
C LEU A 117 4.50 -5.85 -3.61
N ALA A 118 5.41 -5.05 -3.04
CA ALA A 118 6.54 -4.46 -3.74
C ALA A 118 7.73 -5.40 -3.93
N LYS A 119 7.91 -6.40 -3.05
CA LYS A 119 9.09 -7.29 -3.02
C LYS A 119 9.36 -8.03 -4.33
N ASP A 120 8.32 -8.33 -5.10
CA ASP A 120 8.45 -9.05 -6.37
C ASP A 120 8.86 -8.14 -7.54
N SER A 121 8.81 -6.82 -7.36
CA SER A 121 9.25 -5.87 -8.39
C SER A 121 10.74 -5.57 -8.22
N ALA A 122 11.58 -6.15 -9.10
CA ALA A 122 13.00 -5.83 -9.18
C ALA A 122 13.24 -4.32 -9.35
N HIS A 123 12.37 -3.64 -10.10
CA HIS A 123 12.46 -2.21 -10.34
C HIS A 123 12.24 -1.39 -9.07
N ILE A 124 11.22 -1.71 -8.27
CA ILE A 124 10.98 -1.02 -7.00
C ILE A 124 12.10 -1.33 -6.00
N ARG A 125 12.58 -2.57 -5.92
CA ARG A 125 13.74 -2.92 -5.10
C ARG A 125 14.98 -2.11 -5.46
N TYR A 126 15.23 -1.93 -6.75
CA TYR A 126 16.34 -1.12 -7.25
C TYR A 126 16.18 0.36 -6.91
N ILE A 127 14.96 0.92 -7.08
CA ILE A 127 14.66 2.30 -6.67
C ILE A 127 15.00 2.50 -5.18
N ILE A 128 14.51 1.63 -4.30
CA ILE A 128 14.74 1.76 -2.86
C ILE A 128 16.24 1.66 -2.55
N LEU A 129 16.97 0.75 -3.21
CA LEU A 129 18.42 0.62 -3.06
C LEU A 129 19.16 1.90 -3.46
N LEU A 130 18.80 2.51 -4.59
CA LEU A 130 19.40 3.77 -5.02
C LEU A 130 19.07 4.91 -4.05
N SER A 131 17.85 4.98 -3.53
CA SER A 131 17.47 5.98 -2.53
C SER A 131 18.26 5.86 -1.23
N LEU A 132 18.74 4.67 -0.86
CA LEU A 132 19.61 4.47 0.32
C LEU A 132 21.02 5.04 0.12
N GLN A 133 21.48 5.16 -1.13
CA GLN A 133 22.80 5.69 -1.49
C GLN A 133 22.78 7.21 -1.72
N SER A 134 21.58 7.81 -1.76
CA SER A 134 21.38 9.26 -1.90
C SER A 134 21.86 10.00 -0.65
N SER A 135 22.54 11.12 -0.82
CA SER A 135 23.02 11.98 0.27
C SER A 135 21.92 12.80 0.95
N SER A 136 20.67 12.68 0.48
CA SER A 136 19.53 13.38 1.08
C SER A 136 19.07 12.64 2.35
N ILE A 137 19.35 13.24 3.52
CA ILE A 137 19.12 12.68 4.87
C ILE A 137 17.67 12.21 5.10
N SER A 138 16.71 12.76 4.36
CA SER A 138 15.28 12.42 4.43
C SER A 138 14.92 11.13 3.67
N GLU A 139 15.59 10.79 2.57
CA GLU A 139 15.37 9.55 1.82
C GLU A 139 15.98 8.33 2.54
N VAL A 140 17.18 8.48 3.11
CA VAL A 140 17.94 7.40 3.77
C VAL A 140 17.27 6.89 5.05
N LYS A 141 16.76 7.79 5.92
CA LYS A 141 16.04 7.40 7.16
C LYS A 141 14.68 6.75 6.87
N LEU A 142 14.07 7.02 5.71
CA LEU A 142 12.76 6.49 5.33
C LEU A 142 12.84 5.13 4.63
N ALA A 143 13.86 4.92 3.80
CA ALA A 143 14.16 3.61 3.26
C ALA A 143 14.58 2.62 4.37
N PHE A 144 15.27 3.08 5.43
CA PHE A 144 15.59 2.24 6.60
C PHE A 144 14.35 1.68 7.32
N LEU A 145 13.28 2.47 7.44
CA LEU A 145 12.02 2.03 8.06
C LEU A 145 11.26 0.99 7.21
N THR A 146 11.66 0.86 5.94
CA THR A 146 11.10 -0.09 4.96
C THR A 146 11.79 -1.47 5.04
N PHE A 147 12.98 -1.56 5.62
CA PHE A 147 13.86 -2.74 5.53
C PHE A 147 13.89 -3.66 6.78
N PHE A 148 13.15 -3.35 7.84
CA PHE A 148 13.09 -4.19 9.05
C PHE A 148 11.67 -4.72 9.35
N PHE A 149 11.11 -5.49 8.41
CA PHE A 149 10.12 -6.56 8.67
C PHE A 149 10.43 -7.78 7.80
#